data_AF-A0A4Q3B1S9-F1
#
_entry.id   AF-A0A4Q3B1S9-F1
#
_cell.length_a   1.000
_cell.length_b   1.000
_cell.length_c   1.000
_cell.angle_alpha   90.00
_cell.angle_beta   90.00
_cell.angle_gamma   90.00
#
_symmetry.space_group_name_H-M   'P 1'
#
loop_
_entity.id
_entity.type
_entity.pdbx_description
1 polymer ?
#
loop_
_entity_poly.entity_id
_entity_poly.type
_entity_poly.pdbx_seq_one_letter_code
_entity_poly.pdbx_strand_id
1 'polypeptide(L)'
;SASGSIKAIDGQVIGMGSAAGGIFSNVADMSIWMLAQLNRGKYGADFKKSLFSLKNHNEMWRLHTVLETNRFPRYNSHFNGYGLGWFLTDVKGNLKVSHTGGLPGMVSEVTMYPDLNLGIVILTNSDEGGALFSAVSGTIADSYLGLDDYGWTDKIAGWMQYQKNMSDVVTKKVWEKVESGKNVKVKNEDFIGIYEDRWFGKIEVFEKEKNLWFKSHRSPKLNGPMAFYNANTFAIKWEYQAMNADALAMFSLDEKGKAQSIKMKGISPNIDFSFDFQDLDLIRNDDFKAYEGFYKFQFEPGKDEYIKIITKNNHLVLIETWNGAEITFEQMSELEFFNESRNYPLRFTKTKEGVIIQVLVHNKDLWKKANDYKP
;
A
#
# COMPACT_ATOMS: atom_id res chain seq x y z
N SER A 1 21.49 -3.61 8.76
CA SER A 1 21.08 -2.71 7.66
C SER A 1 22.12 -2.77 6.54
N ALA A 2 21.75 -2.44 5.30
CA ALA A 2 22.69 -2.38 4.16
C ALA A 2 23.88 -1.42 4.37
N SER A 3 23.81 -0.54 5.39
CA SER A 3 24.89 0.36 5.80
C SER A 3 25.91 -0.24 6.79
N GLY A 4 25.76 -1.51 7.18
CA GLY A 4 26.61 -2.18 8.18
C GLY A 4 26.32 -1.79 9.63
N SER A 5 25.54 -0.74 9.88
CA SER A 5 25.06 -0.38 11.21
C SER A 5 23.85 -1.23 11.65
N ILE A 6 23.84 -1.63 12.93
CA ILE A 6 22.66 -2.21 13.59
C ILE A 6 21.81 -1.06 14.12
N LYS A 7 20.50 -1.11 13.86
CA LYS A 7 19.53 -0.14 14.39
C LYS A 7 18.37 -0.92 14.97
N ALA A 8 17.84 -0.45 16.10
CA ALA A 8 16.55 -0.92 16.59
C ALA A 8 15.46 -0.46 15.62
N ILE A 9 14.55 -1.37 15.27
CA ILE A 9 13.33 -1.08 14.53
C ILE A 9 12.20 -1.33 15.51
N ASP A 10 11.28 -0.37 15.63
CA ASP A 10 10.10 -0.53 16.48
C ASP A 10 9.26 -1.71 15.99
N GLY A 11 8.78 -2.53 16.92
CA GLY A 11 7.90 -3.65 16.62
C GLY A 11 6.63 -3.16 15.92
N GLN A 12 6.30 -3.73 14.77
CA GLN A 12 5.12 -3.32 14.02
C GLN A 12 3.85 -3.91 14.65
N VAL A 13 2.93 -3.04 15.08
CA VAL A 13 1.59 -3.44 15.47
C VAL A 13 0.78 -3.72 14.21
N ILE A 14 0.53 -4.99 13.92
CA ILE A 14 -0.20 -5.43 12.70
C ILE A 14 -1.72 -5.20 12.83
N GLY A 15 -2.22 -5.02 14.06
CA GLY A 15 -3.63 -4.68 14.31
C GLY A 15 -4.57 -5.79 13.82
N MET A 16 -5.54 -5.45 12.96
CA MET A 16 -6.49 -6.41 12.40
C MET A 16 -5.81 -7.55 11.61
N GLY A 17 -4.59 -7.35 11.09
CA GLY A 17 -3.83 -8.38 10.38
C GLY A 17 -3.07 -9.36 11.29
N SER A 18 -3.22 -9.28 12.62
CA SER A 18 -2.43 -10.08 13.56
C SER A 18 -2.57 -11.59 13.35
N ALA A 19 -3.74 -12.08 12.91
CA ALA A 19 -3.94 -13.49 12.60
C ALA A 19 -3.12 -13.98 11.37
N ALA A 20 -2.72 -13.08 10.47
CA ALA A 20 -1.99 -13.40 9.26
C ALA A 20 -0.46 -13.36 9.43
N GLY A 21 0.06 -12.59 10.37
CA GLY A 21 1.52 -12.42 10.54
C GLY A 21 1.99 -11.91 11.89
N GLY A 22 1.13 -11.90 12.91
CA GLY A 22 1.42 -11.29 14.23
C GLY A 22 2.10 -12.22 15.24
N ILE A 23 2.44 -13.46 14.87
CA ILE A 23 3.11 -14.40 15.76
C ILE A 23 4.59 -14.02 15.86
N PHE A 24 5.06 -13.78 17.08
CA PHE A 24 6.47 -13.65 17.40
C PHE A 24 6.99 -14.94 18.01
N SER A 25 8.11 -15.44 17.51
CA SER A 25 8.71 -16.69 17.95
C SER A 25 10.23 -16.68 17.77
N ASN A 26 10.90 -17.75 18.19
CA ASN A 26 12.31 -18.00 18.00
C ASN A 26 12.53 -19.42 17.43
N VAL A 27 13.76 -19.73 17.04
CA VAL A 27 14.08 -21.03 16.43
C VAL A 27 13.82 -22.22 17.36
N ALA A 28 13.94 -22.07 18.68
CA ALA A 28 13.68 -23.16 19.62
C ALA A 28 12.18 -23.50 19.68
N ASP A 29 11.33 -22.48 19.80
CA ASP A 29 9.88 -22.65 19.80
C ASP A 29 9.37 -23.20 18.46
N MET A 30 9.85 -22.63 17.34
CA MET A 30 9.49 -23.09 16.00
C MET A 30 9.94 -24.55 15.75
N SER A 31 11.09 -24.97 16.29
CA SER A 31 11.55 -26.36 16.17
C SER A 31 10.61 -27.34 16.87
N ILE A 32 10.07 -26.99 18.04
CA ILE A 32 9.08 -27.82 18.74
C ILE A 32 7.81 -27.97 17.89
N TRP A 33 7.34 -26.86 17.30
CA TRP A 33 6.16 -26.88 16.45
C TRP A 33 6.38 -27.66 15.15
N MET A 34 7.53 -27.52 14.50
CA MET A 34 7.88 -28.29 13.31
C MET A 34 7.99 -29.79 13.59
N LEU A 35 8.55 -30.18 14.74
CA LEU A 35 8.55 -31.59 15.15
C LEU A 35 7.12 -32.11 15.28
N ALA A 36 6.19 -31.31 15.81
CA ALA A 36 4.79 -31.70 15.87
C ALA A 36 4.16 -31.86 14.48
N GLN A 37 4.51 -30.99 13.53
CA GLN A 37 4.07 -31.10 12.12
C GLN A 37 4.59 -32.38 11.45
N LEU A 38 5.91 -32.61 11.49
CA LEU A 38 6.53 -33.81 10.93
C LEU A 38 5.98 -35.11 11.55
N ASN A 39 5.61 -35.07 12.83
CA ASN A 39 4.99 -36.18 13.56
C ASN A 39 3.45 -36.18 13.50
N ARG A 40 2.86 -35.50 12.51
CA ARG A 40 1.42 -35.55 12.19
C ARG A 40 0.53 -35.16 13.37
N GLY A 41 0.97 -34.16 14.13
CA GLY A 41 0.30 -33.60 15.30
C GLY A 41 0.78 -34.16 16.64
N LYS A 42 1.60 -35.20 16.65
CA LYS A 42 2.15 -35.75 17.90
C LYS A 42 3.30 -34.90 18.42
N TYR A 43 3.37 -34.67 19.73
CA TYR A 43 4.39 -33.83 20.34
C TYR A 43 4.81 -34.32 21.74
N GLY A 44 5.87 -33.72 22.27
CA GLY A 44 6.50 -34.10 23.54
C GLY A 44 7.60 -35.15 23.35
N ALA A 45 8.36 -35.42 24.41
CA ALA A 45 9.55 -36.27 24.36
C ALA A 45 9.28 -37.72 23.89
N ASP A 46 8.06 -38.22 24.10
CA ASP A 46 7.64 -39.58 23.72
C ASP A 46 6.57 -39.62 22.62
N PHE A 47 6.22 -38.47 22.04
CA PHE A 47 5.19 -38.32 20.99
C PHE A 47 3.83 -38.96 21.33
N LYS A 48 3.47 -39.08 22.61
CA LYS A 48 2.18 -39.65 23.03
C LYS A 48 1.03 -38.64 23.08
N LYS A 49 1.33 -37.34 23.18
CA LYS A 49 0.32 -36.29 23.14
C LYS A 49 0.09 -35.85 21.70
N SER A 50 -1.15 -35.46 21.37
CA SER A 50 -1.52 -34.98 20.04
C SER A 50 -2.11 -33.58 20.14
N LEU A 51 -1.56 -32.63 19.38
CA LEU A 51 -2.06 -31.26 19.26
C LEU A 51 -3.25 -31.19 18.28
N PHE A 52 -3.17 -31.96 17.20
CA PHE A 52 -4.25 -32.14 16.22
C PHE A 52 -4.29 -33.58 15.71
N SER A 53 -5.41 -33.99 15.11
CA SER A 53 -5.62 -35.35 14.61
C SER A 53 -4.92 -35.59 13.27
N LEU A 54 -4.63 -36.86 12.95
CA LEU A 54 -4.10 -37.24 11.64
C LEU A 54 -5.03 -36.82 10.48
N LYS A 55 -6.34 -36.88 10.70
CA LYS A 55 -7.33 -36.42 9.71
C LYS A 55 -7.14 -34.94 9.39
N ASN A 56 -7.01 -34.09 10.42
CA ASN A 56 -6.83 -32.64 10.23
C ASN A 56 -5.46 -32.32 9.64
N HIS A 57 -4.42 -33.06 10.01
CA HIS A 57 -3.10 -32.91 9.41
C HIS A 57 -3.11 -33.19 7.91
N ASN A 58 -3.70 -34.32 7.50
CA ASN A 58 -3.80 -34.68 6.09
C ASN A 58 -4.64 -33.67 5.31
N GLU A 59 -5.69 -33.12 5.91
CA GLU A 59 -6.51 -32.07 5.32
C GLU A 59 -5.74 -30.74 5.14
N MET A 60 -4.91 -30.39 6.13
CA MET A 60 -4.08 -29.18 6.12
C MET A 60 -3.03 -29.22 5.01
N TRP A 61 -2.43 -30.38 4.75
CA TRP A 61 -1.43 -30.58 3.70
C TRP A 61 -2.00 -31.19 2.41
N ARG A 62 -3.32 -31.23 2.26
CA ARG A 62 -3.94 -31.57 0.99
C ARG A 62 -3.84 -30.37 0.06
N LEU A 63 -3.52 -30.61 -1.21
CA LEU A 63 -3.62 -29.58 -2.24
C LEU A 63 -5.08 -29.16 -2.44
N HIS A 64 -5.36 -27.88 -2.22
CA HIS A 64 -6.65 -27.24 -2.44
C HIS A 64 -6.65 -26.33 -3.66
N THR A 65 -5.50 -25.72 -3.94
CA THR A 65 -5.28 -24.84 -5.10
C THR A 65 -4.07 -25.32 -5.88
N VAL A 66 -4.24 -25.61 -7.17
CA VAL A 66 -3.13 -25.94 -8.06
C VAL A 66 -2.43 -24.64 -8.47
N LEU A 67 -1.10 -24.64 -8.38
CA LEU A 67 -0.26 -23.51 -8.79
C LEU A 67 0.65 -23.92 -9.95
N GLU A 68 1.19 -22.94 -10.67
CA GLU A 68 2.20 -23.21 -11.69
C GLU A 68 3.43 -23.87 -11.05
N THR A 69 3.89 -24.95 -11.66
CA THR A 69 5.05 -25.71 -11.16
C THR A 69 6.32 -25.11 -11.72
N ASN A 70 7.23 -24.70 -10.83
CA ASN A 70 8.58 -24.32 -11.24
C ASN A 70 9.31 -25.54 -11.82
N ARG A 71 9.64 -25.50 -13.12
CA ARG A 71 10.31 -26.59 -13.84
C ARG A 71 11.84 -26.51 -13.73
N PHE A 72 12.37 -26.03 -12.61
CA PHE A 72 13.81 -25.95 -12.40
C PHE A 72 14.44 -27.36 -12.56
N PRO A 73 15.28 -27.59 -13.59
CA PRO A 73 15.65 -28.96 -13.98
C PRO A 73 16.35 -29.76 -12.88
N ARG A 74 17.07 -29.08 -11.98
CA ARG A 74 17.75 -29.69 -10.84
C ARG A 74 16.82 -30.48 -9.92
N TYR A 75 15.59 -30.01 -9.75
CA TYR A 75 14.61 -30.63 -8.85
C TYR A 75 13.59 -31.48 -9.57
N ASN A 76 13.45 -31.35 -10.89
CA ASN A 76 12.51 -32.14 -11.70
C ASN A 76 11.09 -32.19 -11.06
N SER A 77 10.61 -31.03 -10.60
CA SER A 77 9.34 -30.92 -9.87
C SER A 77 8.14 -31.26 -10.76
N HIS A 78 7.27 -32.13 -10.25
CA HIS A 78 6.07 -32.58 -10.96
C HIS A 78 4.82 -31.76 -10.64
N PHE A 79 4.70 -31.26 -9.41
CA PHE A 79 3.56 -30.45 -8.98
C PHE A 79 3.97 -29.29 -8.06
N ASN A 80 3.07 -28.31 -8.00
CA ASN A 80 3.08 -27.21 -7.05
C ASN A 80 1.63 -26.83 -6.73
N GLY A 81 1.38 -26.41 -5.50
CA GLY A 81 0.10 -25.86 -5.12
C GLY A 81 0.05 -25.43 -3.66
N TYR A 82 -1.17 -25.12 -3.21
CA TYR A 82 -1.42 -24.55 -1.90
C TYR A 82 -2.39 -25.42 -1.10
N GLY A 83 -2.01 -25.74 0.13
CA GLY A 83 -2.84 -26.36 1.14
C GLY A 83 -3.50 -25.34 2.06
N LEU A 84 -3.90 -25.75 3.26
CA LEU A 84 -4.43 -24.82 4.26
C LEU A 84 -3.27 -24.12 4.97
N GLY A 85 -2.79 -23.02 4.38
CA GLY A 85 -1.69 -22.21 4.92
C GLY A 85 -0.29 -22.76 4.61
N TRP A 86 -0.13 -23.54 3.54
CA TRP A 86 1.14 -24.17 3.17
C TRP A 86 1.33 -24.23 1.66
N PHE A 87 2.52 -23.89 1.18
CA PHE A 87 2.97 -24.29 -0.15
C PHE A 87 3.38 -25.76 -0.14
N LEU A 88 2.94 -26.50 -1.16
CA LEU A 88 3.17 -27.92 -1.31
C LEU A 88 3.73 -28.18 -2.71
N THR A 89 4.96 -28.67 -2.81
CA THR A 89 5.60 -28.92 -4.10
C THR A 89 6.45 -30.17 -4.06
N ASP A 90 6.54 -30.85 -5.20
CA ASP A 90 7.50 -31.93 -5.39
C ASP A 90 8.91 -31.37 -5.60
N VAL A 91 9.90 -31.93 -4.93
CA VAL A 91 11.32 -31.62 -5.11
C VAL A 91 12.08 -32.94 -5.17
N LYS A 92 12.52 -33.31 -6.37
CA LYS A 92 13.28 -34.54 -6.64
C LYS A 92 12.56 -35.79 -6.11
N GLY A 93 11.24 -35.86 -6.27
CA GLY A 93 10.40 -36.98 -5.81
C GLY A 93 10.01 -36.93 -4.32
N ASN A 94 10.37 -35.86 -3.60
CA ASN A 94 10.02 -35.69 -2.18
C ASN A 94 9.00 -34.55 -2.03
N LEU A 95 8.06 -34.71 -1.10
CA LEU A 95 7.14 -33.63 -0.74
C LEU A 95 7.90 -32.54 0.03
N LYS A 96 7.93 -31.32 -0.51
CA LYS A 96 8.32 -30.11 0.22
C LYS A 96 7.07 -29.38 0.70
N VAL A 97 7.03 -29.09 1.99
CA VAL A 97 6.01 -28.27 2.65
C VAL A 97 6.66 -27.01 3.17
N SER A 98 6.21 -25.83 2.74
CA SER A 98 6.89 -24.58 3.11
C SER A 98 5.95 -23.39 3.29
N HIS A 99 6.39 -22.40 4.04
CA HIS A 99 5.77 -21.09 4.12
C HIS A 99 6.82 -20.03 4.43
N THR A 100 6.62 -18.82 3.90
CA THR A 100 7.48 -17.66 4.15
C THR A 100 6.71 -16.58 4.91
N GLY A 101 7.41 -15.73 5.64
CA GLY A 101 6.84 -14.56 6.30
C GLY A 101 7.66 -13.33 5.98
N GLY A 102 6.99 -12.18 5.82
CA GLY A 102 7.64 -10.92 5.56
C GLY A 102 6.91 -9.76 6.21
N LEU A 103 7.65 -9.01 7.03
CA LEU A 103 7.30 -7.70 7.54
C LEU A 103 8.52 -6.78 7.34
N PRO A 104 8.34 -5.46 7.25
CA PRO A 104 9.44 -4.50 7.23
C PRO A 104 10.52 -4.84 8.27
N GLY A 105 11.73 -5.11 7.79
CA GLY A 105 12.89 -5.46 8.59
C GLY A 105 12.93 -6.89 9.14
N MET A 106 11.97 -7.77 8.84
CA MET A 106 11.91 -9.14 9.36
C MET A 106 11.34 -10.10 8.32
N VAL A 107 12.14 -11.10 7.91
CA VAL A 107 11.66 -12.15 7.00
C VAL A 107 12.03 -13.54 7.52
N SER A 108 11.16 -14.50 7.27
CA SER A 108 11.27 -15.86 7.79
C SER A 108 10.92 -16.90 6.74
N GLU A 109 11.50 -18.10 6.88
CA GLU A 109 11.16 -19.28 6.11
C GLU A 109 11.03 -20.48 7.05
N VAL A 110 9.99 -21.27 6.83
CA VAL A 110 9.89 -22.65 7.34
C VAL A 110 9.71 -23.59 6.17
N THR A 111 10.55 -24.63 6.11
CA THR A 111 10.53 -25.65 5.06
C THR A 111 10.68 -27.03 5.70
N MET A 112 9.88 -27.99 5.27
CA MET A 112 9.88 -29.37 5.76
C MET A 112 9.87 -30.35 4.58
N TYR A 113 10.62 -31.44 4.71
CA TYR A 113 10.62 -32.58 3.81
C TYR A 113 10.27 -33.84 4.62
N PRO A 114 8.97 -34.21 4.70
CA PRO A 114 8.52 -35.31 5.55
C PRO A 114 9.17 -36.64 5.19
N ASP A 115 9.39 -36.89 3.89
CA ASP A 115 10.02 -38.13 3.39
C ASP A 115 11.48 -38.29 3.86
N LEU A 116 12.12 -37.19 4.24
CA LEU A 116 13.49 -37.13 4.73
C LEU A 116 13.58 -36.93 6.25
N ASN A 117 12.43 -36.81 6.95
CA ASN A 117 12.35 -36.36 8.35
C ASN A 117 13.14 -35.06 8.61
N LEU A 118 13.13 -34.14 7.64
CA LEU A 118 13.89 -32.90 7.68
C LEU A 118 12.97 -31.70 7.90
N GLY A 119 13.38 -30.79 8.78
CA GLY A 119 12.80 -29.47 8.95
C GLY A 119 13.88 -28.40 9.01
N ILE A 120 13.64 -27.28 8.34
CA ILE A 120 14.51 -26.11 8.27
C ILE A 120 13.69 -24.88 8.68
N VAL A 121 14.19 -24.10 9.63
CA VAL A 121 13.63 -22.79 9.99
C VAL A 121 14.72 -21.74 10.01
N ILE A 122 14.47 -20.61 9.36
CA ILE A 122 15.40 -19.49 9.29
C ILE A 122 14.62 -18.21 9.58
N LEU A 123 15.07 -17.46 10.57
CA LEU A 123 14.48 -16.19 11.01
C LEU A 123 15.53 -15.10 10.84
N THR A 124 15.18 -14.02 10.16
CA THR A 124 16.10 -12.90 9.90
C THR A 124 15.47 -11.57 10.31
N ASN A 125 16.32 -10.61 10.65
CA ASN A 125 15.96 -9.25 11.07
C ASN A 125 16.55 -8.19 10.12
N SER A 126 16.47 -8.46 8.81
CA SER A 126 16.85 -7.53 7.75
C SER A 126 15.97 -7.70 6.52
N ASP A 127 15.70 -6.61 5.80
CA ASP A 127 14.93 -6.65 4.54
C ASP A 127 15.55 -7.58 3.49
N GLU A 128 16.89 -7.63 3.43
CA GLU A 128 17.65 -8.53 2.54
C GLU A 128 17.74 -9.97 3.05
N GLY A 129 17.09 -10.28 4.18
CA GLY A 129 17.15 -11.60 4.82
C GLY A 129 16.58 -12.73 3.96
N GLY A 130 15.77 -12.38 2.95
CA GLY A 130 15.19 -13.30 1.98
C GLY A 130 16.24 -14.06 1.18
N ALA A 131 17.28 -13.35 0.77
CA ALA A 131 18.41 -13.93 0.08
C ALA A 131 19.18 -14.90 0.98
N LEU A 132 19.42 -14.50 2.24
CA LEU A 132 20.13 -15.34 3.20
C LEU A 132 19.39 -16.65 3.45
N PHE A 133 18.09 -16.60 3.76
CA PHE A 133 17.35 -17.83 4.03
C PHE A 133 17.28 -18.72 2.79
N SER A 134 17.11 -18.13 1.59
CA SER A 134 17.02 -18.91 0.34
C SER A 134 18.33 -19.65 0.05
N ALA A 135 19.47 -19.00 0.26
CA ALA A 135 20.78 -19.60 0.05
C ALA A 135 21.04 -20.75 1.04
N VAL A 136 20.76 -20.53 2.32
CA VAL A 136 20.99 -21.52 3.38
C VAL A 136 20.02 -22.70 3.26
N SER A 137 18.73 -22.43 3.07
CA SER A 137 17.68 -23.45 2.89
C SER A 137 17.96 -24.31 1.66
N GLY A 138 18.34 -23.71 0.52
CA GLY A 138 18.73 -24.43 -0.69
C GLY A 138 19.96 -25.31 -0.50
N THR A 139 20.99 -24.80 0.18
CA THR A 139 22.23 -25.57 0.48
C THR A 139 21.95 -26.78 1.35
N ILE A 140 21.16 -26.61 2.42
CA ILE A 140 20.79 -27.71 3.32
C ILE A 140 19.91 -28.72 2.56
N ALA A 141 18.90 -28.26 1.82
CA ALA A 141 18.02 -29.13 1.05
C ALA A 141 18.80 -29.99 0.04
N ASP A 142 19.71 -29.39 -0.74
CA ASP A 142 20.53 -30.10 -1.71
C ASP A 142 21.39 -31.20 -1.06
N SER A 143 21.99 -30.90 0.10
CA SER A 143 22.78 -31.88 0.84
C SER A 143 21.94 -33.08 1.28
N TYR A 144 20.72 -32.87 1.78
CA TYR A 144 19.84 -33.96 2.22
C TYR A 144 19.22 -34.73 1.04
N LEU A 145 19.06 -34.07 -0.11
CA LEU A 145 18.60 -34.70 -1.35
C LEU A 145 19.72 -35.46 -2.09
N GLY A 146 20.96 -35.44 -1.57
CA GLY A 146 22.11 -36.08 -2.19
C GLY A 146 22.47 -35.47 -3.55
N LEU A 147 22.35 -34.15 -3.67
CA LEU A 147 22.78 -33.40 -4.84
C LEU A 147 24.19 -32.82 -4.65
N ASP A 148 24.84 -32.47 -5.75
CA ASP A 148 26.13 -31.78 -5.78
C ASP A 148 26.03 -30.35 -5.21
N ASP A 149 27.14 -29.72 -4.82
CA ASP A 149 27.10 -28.33 -4.36
C ASP A 149 26.77 -27.39 -5.53
N TYR A 150 25.58 -26.78 -5.48
CA TYR A 150 25.12 -25.85 -6.51
C TYR A 150 25.73 -24.45 -6.36
N GLY A 151 26.38 -24.12 -5.24
CA GLY A 151 26.86 -22.77 -4.96
C GLY A 151 25.72 -21.78 -4.76
N TRP A 152 24.72 -22.14 -3.95
CA TRP A 152 23.52 -21.31 -3.70
C TRP A 152 23.87 -19.88 -3.26
N THR A 153 24.85 -19.72 -2.39
CA THR A 153 25.32 -18.41 -1.92
C THR A 153 25.74 -17.50 -3.07
N ASP A 154 26.61 -17.99 -3.96
CA ASP A 154 27.13 -17.20 -5.09
C ASP A 154 26.03 -16.87 -6.11
N LYS A 155 25.12 -17.82 -6.37
CA LYS A 155 23.99 -17.60 -7.28
C LYS A 155 23.02 -16.57 -6.75
N ILE A 156 22.65 -16.67 -5.47
CA ILE A 156 21.75 -15.72 -4.83
C ILE A 156 22.40 -14.33 -4.80
N ALA A 157 23.68 -14.23 -4.43
CA ALA A 157 24.40 -12.96 -4.46
C ALA A 157 24.45 -12.35 -5.88
N GLY A 158 24.71 -13.16 -6.90
CA GLY A 158 24.68 -12.74 -8.29
C GLY A 158 23.29 -12.25 -8.74
N TRP A 159 22.22 -12.96 -8.36
CA TRP A 159 20.85 -12.55 -8.66
C TRP A 159 20.46 -11.26 -7.96
N MET A 160 20.84 -11.08 -6.68
CA MET A 160 20.63 -9.82 -5.97
C MET A 160 21.31 -8.65 -6.67
N GLN A 161 22.57 -8.82 -7.06
CA GLN A 161 23.32 -7.78 -7.75
C GLN A 161 22.68 -7.43 -9.10
N TYR A 162 22.26 -8.44 -9.86
CA TYR A 162 21.55 -8.25 -11.12
C TYR A 162 20.23 -7.50 -10.92
N GLN A 163 19.39 -7.93 -9.97
CA GLN A 163 18.10 -7.29 -9.66
C GLN A 163 18.29 -5.84 -9.22
N LYS A 164 19.30 -5.57 -8.39
CA LYS A 164 19.64 -4.21 -7.94
C LYS A 164 20.04 -3.33 -9.13
N ASN A 165 20.98 -3.78 -9.96
CA ASN A 165 21.43 -3.03 -11.13
C ASN A 165 20.28 -2.73 -12.09
N MET A 166 19.39 -3.69 -12.33
CA MET A 166 18.21 -3.50 -13.16
C MET A 166 17.24 -2.47 -12.58
N SER A 167 16.95 -2.54 -11.28
CA SER A 167 16.09 -1.56 -10.59
C SER A 167 16.68 -0.16 -10.61
N ASP A 168 17.98 -0.03 -10.37
CA ASP A 168 18.69 1.25 -10.40
C ASP A 168 18.59 1.88 -11.81
N VAL A 169 18.79 1.10 -12.87
CA VAL A 169 18.68 1.57 -14.26
C VAL A 169 17.26 2.04 -14.59
N VAL A 170 16.22 1.28 -14.21
CA VAL A 170 14.82 1.65 -14.50
C VAL A 170 14.43 2.90 -13.72
N THR A 171 14.72 2.94 -12.42
CA THR A 171 14.37 4.06 -11.53
C THR A 171 15.09 5.33 -11.97
N LYS A 172 16.39 5.24 -12.28
CA LYS A 172 17.19 6.38 -12.75
C LYS A 172 16.64 6.97 -14.05
N LYS A 173 16.27 6.13 -15.03
CA LYS A 173 15.69 6.60 -16.29
C LYS A 173 14.40 7.40 -16.08
N VAL A 174 13.54 6.97 -15.15
CA VAL A 174 12.30 7.70 -14.85
C VAL A 174 12.60 9.07 -14.24
N TRP A 175 13.50 9.14 -13.26
CA TRP A 175 13.83 10.40 -12.61
C TRP A 175 14.67 11.35 -13.49
N GLU A 176 15.52 10.83 -14.38
CA GLU A 176 16.18 11.63 -15.42
C GLU A 176 15.16 12.28 -16.37
N LYS A 177 14.10 11.54 -16.71
CA LYS A 177 13.02 12.08 -17.55
C LYS A 177 12.23 13.17 -16.81
N VAL A 178 11.92 12.98 -15.52
CA VAL A 178 11.31 14.01 -14.67
C VAL A 178 12.17 15.27 -14.65
N GLU A 179 13.48 15.13 -14.42
CA GLU A 179 14.41 16.27 -14.38
C GLU A 179 14.45 17.04 -15.71
N SER A 180 14.40 16.33 -16.84
CA SER A 180 14.30 16.96 -18.17
C SER A 180 13.00 17.75 -18.38
N GLY A 181 11.93 17.38 -17.66
CA GLY A 181 10.60 17.97 -17.76
C GLY A 181 10.30 19.06 -16.72
N LYS A 182 11.24 19.41 -15.84
CA LYS A 182 10.98 20.30 -14.68
C LYS A 182 10.46 21.70 -15.02
N ASN A 183 10.73 22.19 -16.23
CA ASN A 183 10.30 23.51 -16.68
C ASN A 183 8.98 23.48 -17.48
N VAL A 184 8.38 22.30 -17.66
CA VAL A 184 7.08 22.17 -18.32
C VAL A 184 6.02 22.79 -17.41
N LYS A 185 5.25 23.73 -17.95
CA LYS A 185 4.15 24.35 -17.22
C LYS A 185 2.96 23.38 -17.17
N VAL A 186 2.64 22.94 -15.98
CA VAL A 186 1.44 22.16 -15.68
C VAL A 186 0.40 23.11 -15.08
N LYS A 187 -0.84 23.01 -15.55
CA LYS A 187 -1.99 23.67 -14.93
C LYS A 187 -2.46 22.78 -13.78
N ASN A 188 -1.88 22.97 -12.60
CA ASN A 188 -2.08 22.08 -11.44
C ASN A 188 -3.57 21.92 -11.08
N GLU A 189 -4.36 22.96 -11.28
CA GLU A 189 -5.80 23.02 -11.01
C GLU A 189 -6.57 21.94 -11.77
N ASP A 190 -6.07 21.48 -12.92
CA ASP A 190 -6.70 20.44 -13.72
C ASP A 190 -6.61 19.05 -13.05
N PHE A 191 -5.66 18.86 -12.13
CA PHE A 191 -5.38 17.59 -11.45
C PHE A 191 -5.85 17.58 -9.99
N ILE A 192 -5.98 18.73 -9.34
CA ILE A 192 -6.44 18.86 -7.94
C ILE A 192 -7.86 18.29 -7.79
N GLY A 193 -8.08 17.51 -6.74
CA GLY A 193 -9.37 16.90 -6.41
C GLY A 193 -9.26 15.68 -5.51
N ILE A 194 -10.42 15.08 -5.23
CA ILE A 194 -10.52 13.82 -4.50
C ILE A 194 -10.75 12.70 -5.50
N TYR A 195 -9.99 11.62 -5.35
CA TYR A 195 -10.14 10.40 -6.14
C TYR A 195 -10.39 9.24 -5.21
N GLU A 196 -11.24 8.30 -5.62
CA GLU A 196 -11.64 7.18 -4.79
C GLU A 196 -11.55 5.88 -5.55
N ASP A 197 -10.89 4.92 -4.93
CA ASP A 197 -10.93 3.53 -5.30
C ASP A 197 -11.83 2.79 -4.31
N ARG A 198 -12.65 1.87 -4.79
CA ARG A 198 -13.65 1.16 -3.95
C ARG A 198 -13.01 0.33 -2.84
N TRP A 199 -11.83 -0.22 -3.08
CA TRP A 199 -11.09 -1.04 -2.13
C TRP A 199 -10.06 -0.25 -1.33
N PHE A 200 -9.32 0.67 -1.96
CA PHE A 200 -8.23 1.42 -1.32
C PHE A 200 -8.73 2.67 -0.57
N GLY A 201 -9.84 3.25 -1.01
CA GLY A 201 -10.46 4.45 -0.44
C GLY A 201 -9.98 5.75 -1.09
N LYS A 202 -10.10 6.84 -0.33
CA LYS A 202 -9.88 8.21 -0.83
C LYS A 202 -8.41 8.59 -0.90
N ILE A 203 -8.08 9.25 -2.00
CA ILE A 203 -6.84 9.94 -2.30
C ILE A 203 -7.15 11.42 -2.53
N GLU A 204 -6.31 12.27 -1.97
CA GLU A 204 -6.32 13.70 -2.20
C GLU A 204 -5.14 14.08 -3.09
N VAL A 205 -5.42 14.74 -4.21
CA VAL A 205 -4.42 15.46 -5.01
C VAL A 205 -4.60 16.95 -4.76
N PHE A 206 -3.57 17.61 -4.24
CA PHE A 206 -3.64 19.01 -3.82
C PHE A 206 -2.35 19.75 -4.13
N GLU A 207 -2.38 21.09 -4.10
CA GLU A 207 -1.18 21.90 -4.29
C GLU A 207 -0.55 22.27 -2.95
N LYS A 208 0.77 22.10 -2.85
CA LYS A 208 1.60 22.58 -1.74
C LYS A 208 2.93 23.07 -2.29
N GLU A 209 3.28 24.31 -1.95
CA GLU A 209 4.52 24.96 -2.42
C GLU A 209 4.66 24.95 -3.95
N LYS A 210 3.54 25.19 -4.67
CA LYS A 210 3.43 25.16 -6.15
C LYS A 210 3.67 23.80 -6.80
N ASN A 211 3.75 22.73 -6.02
CA ASN A 211 3.85 21.36 -6.52
C ASN A 211 2.55 20.62 -6.20
N LEU A 212 2.14 19.73 -7.09
CA LEU A 212 1.10 18.75 -6.79
C LEU A 212 1.61 17.75 -5.74
N TRP A 213 0.72 17.31 -4.86
CA TRP A 213 0.97 16.30 -3.85
C TRP A 213 -0.10 15.23 -3.92
N PHE A 214 0.31 14.01 -3.65
CA PHE A 214 -0.57 12.85 -3.54
C PHE A 214 -0.64 12.43 -2.08
N LYS A 215 -1.85 12.20 -1.56
CA LYS A 215 -2.06 11.78 -0.17
C LYS A 215 -3.17 10.75 -0.05
N SER A 216 -2.83 9.58 0.47
CA SER A 216 -3.83 8.57 0.86
C SER A 216 -4.39 8.85 2.25
N HIS A 217 -5.71 8.87 2.36
CA HIS A 217 -6.38 8.98 3.67
C HIS A 217 -6.32 7.68 4.46
N ARG A 218 -6.39 6.53 3.79
CA ARG A 218 -6.38 5.21 4.42
C ARG A 218 -4.98 4.71 4.75
N SER A 219 -3.99 5.08 3.94
CA SER A 219 -2.58 4.72 4.12
C SER A 219 -1.71 5.98 4.20
N PRO A 220 -1.66 6.69 5.35
CA PRO A 220 -1.01 8.00 5.47
C PRO A 220 0.48 8.04 5.12
N LYS A 221 1.17 6.89 5.09
CA LYS A 221 2.56 6.78 4.64
C LYS A 221 2.71 6.95 3.11
N LEU A 222 1.64 6.75 2.34
CA LEU A 222 1.58 7.09 0.92
C LEU A 222 1.17 8.55 0.76
N ASN A 223 2.10 9.41 1.13
CA ASN A 223 2.03 10.85 1.01
C ASN A 223 3.33 11.33 0.37
N GLY A 224 3.26 12.21 -0.64
CA GLY A 224 4.47 12.73 -1.27
C GLY A 224 4.22 13.69 -2.43
N PRO A 225 5.24 14.49 -2.79
CA PRO A 225 5.18 15.38 -3.94
C PRO A 225 5.10 14.59 -5.25
N MET A 226 4.44 15.20 -6.21
CA MET A 226 4.27 14.73 -7.59
C MET A 226 5.10 15.62 -8.51
N ALA A 227 5.90 14.99 -9.38
CA ALA A 227 6.75 15.67 -10.34
C ALA A 227 6.35 15.27 -11.76
N PHE A 228 6.25 16.24 -12.67
CA PHE A 228 5.87 15.99 -14.06
C PHE A 228 6.82 14.99 -14.73
N TYR A 229 6.28 13.91 -15.30
CA TYR A 229 7.06 12.90 -16.01
C TYR A 229 6.88 13.01 -17.53
N ASN A 230 5.64 12.85 -18.01
CA ASN A 230 5.27 13.05 -19.41
C ASN A 230 3.75 13.20 -19.55
N ALA A 231 3.29 13.89 -20.60
CA ALA A 231 1.86 14.06 -20.92
C ALA A 231 1.00 14.45 -19.69
N ASN A 232 0.20 13.53 -19.19
CA ASN A 232 -0.66 13.66 -18.01
C ASN A 232 -0.25 12.66 -16.90
N THR A 233 1.05 12.35 -16.82
CA THR A 233 1.64 11.42 -15.85
C THR A 233 2.65 12.14 -14.97
N PHE A 234 2.60 11.82 -13.68
CA PHE A 234 3.48 12.36 -12.66
C PHE A 234 4.17 11.23 -11.90
N ALA A 235 5.46 11.38 -11.63
CA ALA A 235 6.17 10.51 -10.70
C ALA A 235 5.94 11.02 -9.27
N ILE A 236 5.64 10.10 -8.35
CA ILE A 236 5.43 10.40 -6.93
C ILE A 236 6.67 9.95 -6.16
N LYS A 237 7.25 10.88 -5.40
CA LYS A 237 8.32 10.59 -4.45
C LYS A 237 7.72 10.51 -3.05
N TRP A 238 7.57 9.31 -2.49
CA TRP A 238 6.94 9.17 -1.17
C TRP A 238 7.81 9.78 -0.06
N GLU A 239 7.22 10.32 0.99
CA GLU A 239 7.99 10.66 2.20
C GLU A 239 8.48 9.39 2.93
N TYR A 240 7.71 8.30 2.84
CA TYR A 240 8.12 6.98 3.28
C TYR A 240 9.20 6.41 2.35
N GLN A 241 10.44 6.28 2.86
CA GLN A 241 11.61 5.82 2.09
C GLN A 241 12.22 4.52 2.63
N ALA A 242 11.55 3.79 3.54
CA ALA A 242 12.07 2.51 4.02
C ALA A 242 12.02 1.41 2.94
N MET A 243 11.20 1.59 1.90
CA MET A 243 11.21 0.80 0.67
C MET A 243 11.19 1.74 -0.54
N ASN A 244 11.89 1.37 -1.61
CA ASN A 244 11.86 2.13 -2.87
C ASN A 244 10.55 1.81 -3.62
N ALA A 245 9.48 2.51 -3.23
CA ALA A 245 8.13 2.29 -3.73
C ALA A 245 7.58 3.42 -4.60
N ASP A 246 8.43 4.32 -5.08
CA ASP A 246 8.02 5.45 -5.93
C ASP A 246 7.18 4.94 -7.12
N ALA A 247 6.16 5.72 -7.49
CA ALA A 247 5.14 5.30 -8.47
C ALA A 247 4.87 6.38 -9.50
N LEU A 248 4.34 5.98 -10.65
CA LEU A 248 3.73 6.86 -11.64
C LEU A 248 2.23 6.94 -11.39
N ALA A 249 1.69 8.13 -11.29
CA ALA A 249 0.25 8.42 -11.38
C ALA A 249 -0.07 8.92 -12.79
N MET A 250 -0.84 8.12 -13.53
CA MET A 250 -1.22 8.35 -14.92
C MET A 250 -2.69 8.80 -14.94
N PHE A 251 -2.94 10.06 -15.24
CA PHE A 251 -4.29 10.58 -15.24
C PHE A 251 -5.01 10.26 -16.55
N SER A 252 -6.32 10.12 -16.53
CA SER A 252 -7.17 10.28 -17.72
C SER A 252 -7.89 11.61 -17.63
N LEU A 253 -7.99 12.35 -18.75
CA LEU A 253 -8.59 13.69 -18.78
C LEU A 253 -9.89 13.67 -19.59
N ASP A 254 -10.80 14.60 -19.28
CA ASP A 254 -11.96 14.90 -20.11
C ASP A 254 -11.61 15.82 -21.31
N GLU A 255 -12.62 16.19 -22.11
CA GLU A 255 -12.47 17.08 -23.27
C GLU A 255 -11.97 18.49 -22.92
N LYS A 256 -12.07 18.90 -21.65
CA LYS A 256 -11.61 20.20 -21.15
C LYS A 256 -10.23 20.12 -20.49
N GLY A 257 -9.63 18.94 -20.45
CA GLY A 257 -8.33 18.70 -19.80
C GLY A 257 -8.42 18.46 -18.30
N LYS A 258 -9.62 18.38 -17.70
CA LYS A 258 -9.78 18.08 -16.27
C LYS A 258 -9.57 16.60 -16.04
N ALA A 259 -8.74 16.24 -15.07
CA ALA A 259 -8.52 14.85 -14.70
C ALA A 259 -9.81 14.16 -14.24
N GLN A 260 -10.03 12.91 -14.60
CA GLN A 260 -11.22 12.11 -14.27
C GLN A 260 -10.88 10.82 -13.52
N SER A 261 -9.67 10.30 -13.71
CA SER A 261 -9.21 9.10 -13.01
C SER A 261 -7.68 9.05 -12.94
N ILE A 262 -7.16 8.18 -12.07
CA ILE A 262 -5.74 7.89 -11.92
C ILE A 262 -5.53 6.39 -12.02
N LYS A 263 -4.66 5.96 -12.92
CA LYS A 263 -4.02 4.64 -12.87
C LYS A 263 -2.63 4.78 -12.30
N MET A 264 -2.21 3.80 -11.50
CA MET A 264 -0.89 3.83 -10.88
C MET A 264 0.00 2.70 -11.36
N LYS A 265 1.32 2.94 -11.35
CA LYS A 265 2.32 1.94 -11.71
C LYS A 265 3.58 2.16 -10.89
N GLY A 266 4.08 1.12 -10.22
CA GLY A 266 5.38 1.17 -9.55
C GLY A 266 6.53 1.47 -10.53
N ILE A 267 7.47 2.34 -10.14
CA ILE A 267 8.67 2.67 -10.92
C ILE A 267 9.72 1.57 -10.77
N SER A 268 9.96 1.20 -9.51
CA SER A 268 10.64 -0.01 -9.03
C SER A 268 10.24 -1.33 -9.70
N PRO A 269 11.05 -2.06 -10.50
CA PRO A 269 10.71 -3.46 -10.81
C PRO A 269 10.82 -4.38 -9.57
N ASN A 270 11.49 -3.92 -8.51
CA ASN A 270 11.64 -4.65 -7.24
C ASN A 270 10.70 -4.11 -6.15
N ILE A 271 9.62 -3.42 -6.54
CA ILE A 271 8.60 -3.01 -5.57
C ILE A 271 7.94 -4.25 -4.97
N ASP A 272 7.74 -4.22 -3.66
CA ASP A 272 7.02 -5.27 -2.97
C ASP A 272 5.59 -5.38 -3.53
N PHE A 273 5.15 -6.60 -3.79
CA PHE A 273 3.86 -6.85 -4.43
C PHE A 273 2.71 -6.25 -3.62
N SER A 274 2.80 -6.16 -2.29
CA SER A 274 1.69 -5.66 -1.44
C SER A 274 1.29 -4.20 -1.68
N PHE A 275 2.06 -3.44 -2.46
CA PHE A 275 1.65 -2.10 -2.90
C PHE A 275 0.60 -2.15 -4.01
N ASP A 276 0.61 -3.18 -4.87
CA ASP A 276 -0.36 -3.46 -5.94
C ASP A 276 -0.91 -2.23 -6.69
N PHE A 277 -0.03 -1.26 -6.98
CA PHE A 277 -0.42 0.01 -7.59
C PHE A 277 -1.19 -0.16 -8.92
N GLN A 278 -0.84 -1.21 -9.67
CA GLN A 278 -1.48 -1.54 -10.95
C GLN A 278 -2.96 -1.89 -10.83
N ASP A 279 -3.41 -2.33 -9.66
CA ASP A 279 -4.79 -2.77 -9.42
C ASP A 279 -5.70 -1.63 -8.95
N LEU A 280 -5.13 -0.47 -8.64
CA LEU A 280 -5.91 0.71 -8.26
C LEU A 280 -6.72 1.27 -9.44
N ASP A 281 -7.97 1.60 -9.16
CA ASP A 281 -8.91 2.27 -10.04
C ASP A 281 -9.48 3.52 -9.35
N LEU A 282 -8.65 4.56 -9.27
CA LEU A 282 -8.98 5.82 -8.63
C LEU A 282 -9.83 6.66 -9.57
N ILE A 283 -11.12 6.81 -9.25
CA ILE A 283 -12.06 7.64 -10.02
C ILE A 283 -12.26 8.96 -9.28
N ARG A 284 -12.23 10.08 -10.01
CA ARG A 284 -12.52 11.39 -9.42
C ARG A 284 -13.90 11.36 -8.75
N ASN A 285 -13.93 11.74 -7.49
CA ASN A 285 -15.12 11.83 -6.67
C ASN A 285 -15.18 13.22 -6.03
N ASP A 286 -15.59 14.19 -6.83
CA ASP A 286 -15.85 15.56 -6.40
C ASP A 286 -17.27 15.72 -5.84
N ASP A 287 -17.78 14.70 -5.12
CA ASP A 287 -19.09 14.81 -4.48
C ASP A 287 -19.06 15.83 -3.34
N PHE A 288 -19.44 17.07 -3.68
CA PHE A 288 -19.52 18.17 -2.73
C PHE A 288 -20.83 18.20 -1.93
N LYS A 289 -21.66 17.15 -1.98
CA LYS A 289 -22.91 17.08 -1.20
C LYS A 289 -22.71 17.33 0.29
N ALA A 290 -21.59 16.90 0.85
CA ALA A 290 -21.28 17.12 2.26
C ALA A 290 -21.18 18.61 2.67
N TYR A 291 -20.84 19.48 1.73
CA TYR A 291 -20.68 20.92 1.93
C TYR A 291 -21.96 21.71 1.63
N GLU A 292 -22.96 21.09 0.99
CA GLU A 292 -24.22 21.75 0.69
C GLU A 292 -25.02 22.04 1.98
N GLY A 293 -25.76 23.14 1.96
CA GLY A 293 -26.66 23.54 3.04
C GLY A 293 -26.70 25.04 3.27
N PHE A 294 -27.45 25.44 4.29
CA PHE A 294 -27.43 26.81 4.77
C PHE A 294 -26.39 26.95 5.87
N TYR A 295 -25.71 28.10 5.89
CA TYR A 295 -24.77 28.46 6.94
C TYR A 295 -25.19 29.80 7.51
N LYS A 296 -25.13 29.91 8.83
CA LYS A 296 -25.61 31.05 9.61
C LYS A 296 -24.43 31.82 10.19
N PHE A 297 -24.48 33.13 10.08
CA PHE A 297 -23.62 34.05 10.81
C PHE A 297 -24.49 34.99 11.63
N GLN A 298 -24.07 35.23 12.88
CA GLN A 298 -24.80 36.09 13.79
C GLN A 298 -23.96 37.35 14.04
N PHE A 299 -24.39 38.47 13.47
CA PHE A 299 -23.76 39.78 13.70
C PHE A 299 -24.11 40.32 15.09
N GLU A 300 -25.39 40.23 15.46
CA GLU A 300 -25.94 40.68 16.73
C GLU A 300 -26.99 39.67 17.21
N PRO A 301 -27.26 39.60 18.53
CA PRO A 301 -28.34 38.76 19.05
C PRO A 301 -29.67 39.03 18.31
N GLY A 302 -30.19 38.01 17.64
CA GLY A 302 -31.46 38.08 16.89
C GLY A 302 -31.36 38.59 15.45
N LYS A 303 -30.16 38.94 14.96
CA LYS A 303 -29.90 39.28 13.55
C LYS A 303 -29.00 38.23 12.91
N ASP A 304 -29.65 37.16 12.46
CA ASP A 304 -28.98 36.05 11.78
C ASP A 304 -29.00 36.29 10.26
N GLU A 305 -27.84 36.21 9.62
CA GLU A 305 -27.71 36.15 8.18
C GLU A 305 -27.39 34.74 7.72
N TYR A 306 -27.78 34.42 6.49
CA TYR A 306 -27.59 33.11 5.91
C TYR A 306 -26.85 33.21 4.58
N ILE A 307 -26.01 32.22 4.32
CA ILE A 307 -25.52 31.90 2.98
C ILE A 307 -25.97 30.48 2.65
N LYS A 308 -26.19 30.22 1.37
CA LYS A 308 -26.48 28.87 0.89
C LYS A 308 -25.30 28.37 0.09
N ILE A 309 -24.81 27.17 0.40
CA ILE A 309 -23.79 26.50 -0.38
C ILE A 309 -24.46 25.36 -1.15
N ILE A 310 -24.23 25.30 -2.45
CA ILE A 310 -24.74 24.26 -3.35
C ILE A 310 -23.63 23.74 -4.27
N THR A 311 -23.84 22.57 -4.86
CA THR A 311 -23.01 22.09 -5.97
C THR A 311 -23.69 22.41 -7.29
N LYS A 312 -22.97 23.03 -8.22
CA LYS A 312 -23.43 23.32 -9.59
C LYS A 312 -22.29 23.04 -10.56
N ASN A 313 -22.54 22.21 -11.57
CA ASN A 313 -21.53 21.82 -12.58
C ASN A 313 -20.20 21.34 -11.98
N ASN A 314 -20.24 20.57 -10.88
CA ASN A 314 -19.05 20.06 -10.19
C ASN A 314 -18.16 21.17 -9.58
N HIS A 315 -18.77 22.28 -9.16
CA HIS A 315 -18.14 23.33 -8.36
C HIS A 315 -19.01 23.65 -7.15
N LEU A 316 -18.37 24.10 -6.06
CA LEU A 316 -19.08 24.74 -4.97
C LEU A 316 -19.49 26.16 -5.35
N VAL A 317 -20.76 26.48 -5.10
CA VAL A 317 -21.32 27.82 -5.29
C VAL A 317 -21.89 28.31 -3.98
N LEU A 318 -21.39 29.46 -3.51
CA LEU A 318 -21.99 30.23 -2.42
C LEU A 318 -23.02 31.18 -3.02
N ILE A 319 -24.22 31.17 -2.44
CA ILE A 319 -25.32 32.08 -2.76
C ILE A 319 -25.58 32.95 -1.54
N GLU A 320 -25.42 34.25 -1.71
CA GLU A 320 -25.79 35.27 -0.72
C GLU A 320 -27.32 35.38 -0.66
N THR A 321 -27.95 35.12 0.49
CA THR A 321 -29.43 35.06 0.55
C THR A 321 -30.10 36.42 0.47
N TRP A 322 -29.35 37.52 0.69
CA TRP A 322 -29.88 38.88 0.70
C TRP A 322 -29.96 39.53 -0.69
N ASN A 323 -29.12 39.14 -1.64
CA ASN A 323 -29.09 39.70 -3.00
C ASN A 323 -29.08 38.64 -4.12
N GLY A 324 -28.98 37.35 -3.77
CA GLY A 324 -28.92 36.25 -4.72
C GLY A 324 -27.60 36.14 -5.50
N ALA A 325 -26.54 36.83 -5.08
CA ALA A 325 -25.25 36.77 -5.77
C ALA A 325 -24.64 35.36 -5.65
N GLU A 326 -24.26 34.79 -6.80
CA GLU A 326 -23.54 33.51 -6.86
C GLU A 326 -22.02 33.75 -6.94
N ILE A 327 -21.27 33.02 -6.12
CA ILE A 327 -19.81 32.98 -6.15
C ILE A 327 -19.40 31.51 -6.34
N THR A 328 -18.73 31.21 -7.46
CA THR A 328 -18.23 29.85 -7.75
C THR A 328 -16.81 29.70 -7.23
N PHE A 329 -16.47 28.52 -6.70
CA PHE A 329 -15.16 28.24 -6.12
C PHE A 329 -14.50 27.03 -6.77
N GLU A 330 -13.18 27.11 -6.90
CA GLU A 330 -12.32 25.99 -7.26
C GLU A 330 -11.85 25.27 -5.99
N GLN A 331 -11.78 23.94 -6.04
CA GLN A 331 -11.28 23.15 -4.93
C GLN A 331 -9.75 23.25 -4.87
N MET A 332 -9.21 23.57 -3.69
CA MET A 332 -7.76 23.62 -3.43
C MET A 332 -7.29 22.40 -2.61
N SER A 333 -8.16 21.89 -1.73
CA SER A 333 -7.98 20.67 -0.93
C SER A 333 -9.33 20.09 -0.54
N GLU A 334 -9.38 19.03 0.27
CA GLU A 334 -10.63 18.49 0.82
C GLU A 334 -11.47 19.58 1.52
N LEU A 335 -10.85 20.50 2.26
CA LEU A 335 -11.59 21.48 3.09
C LEU A 335 -11.42 22.92 2.64
N GLU A 336 -10.60 23.18 1.62
CA GLU A 336 -10.32 24.54 1.16
C GLU A 336 -10.75 24.74 -0.29
N PHE A 337 -11.45 25.85 -0.51
CA PHE A 337 -11.92 26.28 -1.82
C PHE A 337 -11.58 27.75 -2.03
N PHE A 338 -11.36 28.17 -3.26
CA PHE A 338 -10.90 29.51 -3.57
C PHE A 338 -11.56 30.07 -4.82
N ASN A 339 -11.96 31.35 -4.75
CA ASN A 339 -12.33 32.13 -5.92
C ASN A 339 -11.21 33.13 -6.22
N GLU A 340 -10.50 32.91 -7.33
CA GLU A 340 -9.35 33.73 -7.73
C GLU A 340 -9.76 35.17 -8.06
N SER A 341 -10.86 35.35 -8.81
CA SER A 341 -11.31 36.68 -9.27
C SER A 341 -11.62 37.66 -8.13
N ARG A 342 -12.01 37.15 -6.97
CA ARG A 342 -12.36 37.94 -5.79
C ARG A 342 -11.33 37.83 -4.65
N ASN A 343 -10.26 37.04 -4.84
CA ASN A 343 -9.35 36.64 -3.76
C ASN A 343 -10.10 36.17 -2.50
N TYR A 344 -11.02 35.21 -2.71
CA TYR A 344 -12.04 34.86 -1.73
C TYR A 344 -11.93 33.37 -1.34
N PRO A 345 -11.29 33.05 -0.20
CA PRO A 345 -11.18 31.67 0.27
C PRO A 345 -12.39 31.24 1.10
N LEU A 346 -12.72 29.95 1.02
CA LEU A 346 -13.59 29.21 1.94
C LEU A 346 -12.76 28.11 2.61
N ARG A 347 -12.85 28.02 3.95
CA ARG A 347 -12.23 26.93 4.72
C ARG A 347 -13.26 26.25 5.59
N PHE A 348 -13.59 25.01 5.26
CA PHE A 348 -14.55 24.21 6.00
C PHE A 348 -13.90 23.55 7.22
N THR A 349 -14.68 23.33 8.26
CA THR A 349 -14.31 22.49 9.40
C THR A 349 -15.25 21.30 9.47
N LYS A 350 -14.69 20.11 9.69
CA LYS A 350 -15.45 18.87 9.92
C LYS A 350 -15.21 18.28 11.31
N THR A 351 -16.16 17.48 11.80
CA THR A 351 -15.97 16.68 13.02
C THR A 351 -15.00 15.52 12.77
N LYS A 352 -14.65 14.76 13.82
CA LYS A 352 -13.83 13.54 13.69
C LYS A 352 -14.51 12.48 12.84
N GLU A 353 -15.84 12.46 12.85
CA GLU A 353 -16.72 11.58 12.07
C GLU A 353 -16.89 12.07 10.62
N GLY A 354 -16.25 13.18 10.23
CA GLY A 354 -16.25 13.70 8.86
C GLY A 354 -17.41 14.63 8.51
N VAL A 355 -18.23 15.03 9.48
CA VAL A 355 -19.40 15.90 9.23
C VAL A 355 -18.98 17.37 9.15
N ILE A 356 -19.29 18.07 8.05
CA ILE A 356 -19.04 19.51 7.90
C ILE A 356 -19.94 20.31 8.86
N ILE A 357 -19.35 21.15 9.70
CA ILE A 357 -20.06 21.88 10.77
C ILE A 357 -20.01 23.41 10.63
N GLN A 358 -19.00 23.95 9.95
CA GLN A 358 -18.84 25.39 9.76
C GLN A 358 -17.91 25.68 8.58
N VAL A 359 -17.95 26.93 8.12
CA VAL A 359 -17.07 27.45 7.08
C VAL A 359 -16.56 28.84 7.49
N LEU A 360 -15.25 29.04 7.40
CA LEU A 360 -14.62 30.36 7.50
C LEU A 360 -14.62 30.98 6.10
N VAL A 361 -15.34 32.09 5.95
CA VAL A 361 -15.51 32.82 4.71
C VAL A 361 -14.57 34.02 4.69
N HIS A 362 -13.81 34.16 3.60
CA HIS A 362 -12.88 35.27 3.37
C HIS A 362 -11.87 35.50 4.51
N ASN A 363 -11.47 34.43 5.20
CA ASN A 363 -10.59 34.44 6.38
C ASN A 363 -11.06 35.35 7.54
N LYS A 364 -12.34 35.71 7.59
CA LYS A 364 -12.88 36.66 8.58
C LYS A 364 -14.10 36.11 9.29
N ASP A 365 -15.09 35.67 8.52
CA ASP A 365 -16.43 35.41 9.04
C ASP A 365 -16.64 33.91 9.20
N LEU A 366 -16.93 33.45 10.42
CA LEU A 366 -17.14 32.04 10.71
C LEU A 366 -18.63 31.69 10.73
N TRP A 367 -19.08 31.01 9.68
CA TRP A 367 -20.48 30.66 9.48
C TRP A 367 -20.74 29.22 9.94
N LYS A 368 -21.74 29.01 10.79
CA LYS A 368 -22.09 27.68 11.31
C LYS A 368 -23.15 27.02 10.44
N LYS A 369 -23.01 25.74 10.13
CA LYS A 369 -23.99 25.00 9.33
C LYS A 369 -25.34 24.96 10.06
N ALA A 370 -26.40 25.41 9.40
CA ALA A 370 -27.75 25.51 9.94
C ALA A 370 -28.62 24.40 9.35
N ASN A 371 -28.78 23.31 10.12
CA ASN A 371 -29.52 22.12 9.68
C ASN A 371 -31.05 22.27 9.82
N ASP A 372 -31.49 23.27 10.59
CA ASP A 372 -32.87 23.56 10.95
C ASP A 372 -33.51 24.67 10.09
N TYR A 373 -32.72 25.36 9.25
CA TYR A 373 -33.18 26.49 8.47
C TYR A 373 -34.01 26.09 7.23
N LYS A 374 -35.31 26.35 7.36
CA LYS A 374 -36.39 26.41 6.36
C LYS A 374 -36.54 27.77 5.64
N PRO A 375 -36.02 28.07 4.42
CA PRO A 375 -36.25 29.39 3.81
C PRO A 375 -37.72 29.69 3.53
#